data_AF-A0A819EQ37-F1
#
_entry.id   AF-A0A819EQ37-F1
#
_cell.length_a   1.000
_cell.length_b   1.000
_cell.length_c   1.000
_cell.angle_alpha   90.00
_cell.angle_beta   90.00
_cell.angle_gamma   90.00
#
_symmetry.space_group_name_H-M   'P 1'
#
loop_
_entity.id
_entity.type
_entity.pdbx_description
1 polymer ?
#
loop_
_entity_poly.entity_id
_entity_poly.type
_entity_poly.pdbx_seq_one_letter_code
_entity_poly.pdbx_strand_id
1 'polypeptide(L)'
;MKLILGKIIQTKQRRQTILKYIWSNELKFFTDFNFIQKNKQTNRLTLAGIYPLWLNIATNEQTKYIVEKIETLFLFDGSLVTIISKQSTQQWDYPNGWAPLQYIAYRSLIQISDYKNLARIIRQRWMSLNERVFKETGKMMEKYDVVNINKPADGGEYKTQDGFEWTNGVYLQMLYDQQLELEFNLFFFFISMKYYRIKISYRQYISTKKRNVN
;
A
#
# COMPACT_ATOMS: atom_id res chain seq x y z
N MET A 1 -13.19 -29.36 17.17
CA MET A 1 -13.28 -29.65 15.71
C MET A 1 -14.49 -28.98 15.03
N LYS A 2 -15.74 -29.15 15.49
CA LYS A 2 -16.95 -28.53 14.87
C LYS A 2 -16.90 -27.00 14.75
N LEU A 3 -16.41 -26.29 15.77
CA LEU A 3 -16.32 -24.82 15.76
C LEU A 3 -15.37 -24.28 14.68
N ILE A 4 -14.24 -24.95 14.46
CA ILE A 4 -13.24 -24.56 13.45
C ILE A 4 -13.81 -24.78 12.04
N LEU A 5 -14.44 -25.93 11.81
CA LEU A 5 -15.07 -26.23 10.52
C LEU A 5 -16.18 -25.22 10.18
N GLY A 6 -17.00 -24.85 11.17
CA GLY A 6 -18.03 -23.81 11.01
C GLY A 6 -17.45 -22.44 10.64
N LYS A 7 -16.30 -22.05 11.21
CA LYS A 7 -15.62 -20.80 10.84
C LYS A 7 -15.07 -20.86 9.41
N ILE A 8 -14.48 -21.98 9.00
CA ILE A 8 -13.97 -22.16 7.63
C ILE A 8 -15.09 -22.02 6.60
N ILE A 9 -16.26 -22.61 6.85
CA ILE A 9 -17.43 -22.51 5.97
C ILE A 9 -17.88 -21.04 5.85
N GLN A 10 -18.01 -20.34 6.98
CA GLN A 10 -18.39 -18.92 6.98
C GLN A 10 -17.38 -18.04 6.23
N THR A 11 -16.08 -18.29 6.38
CA THR A 11 -15.03 -17.56 5.65
C THR A 11 -15.14 -17.79 4.14
N LYS A 12 -15.38 -19.04 3.70
CA LYS A 12 -15.57 -19.36 2.28
C LYS A 12 -16.82 -18.67 1.71
N GLN A 13 -17.93 -18.71 2.44
CA GLN A 13 -19.18 -18.03 2.04
C GLN A 13 -18.96 -16.52 1.94
N ARG A 14 -18.34 -15.89 2.95
CA ARG A 14 -18.05 -14.46 2.92
C ARG A 14 -17.17 -14.06 1.74
N ARG A 15 -16.13 -14.85 1.44
CA ARG A 15 -15.28 -14.62 0.26
C ARG A 15 -16.12 -14.63 -1.03
N GLN A 16 -16.97 -15.63 -1.21
CA GLN A 16 -17.83 -15.74 -2.40
C GLN A 16 -18.83 -14.58 -2.49
N THR A 17 -19.43 -14.17 -1.37
CA THR A 17 -20.35 -13.02 -1.31
C THR A 17 -19.64 -11.72 -1.69
N ILE A 18 -18.43 -11.48 -1.17
CA ILE A 18 -17.64 -10.29 -1.53
C ILE A 18 -17.36 -10.26 -3.04
N LEU A 19 -16.89 -11.37 -3.60
CA LEU A 19 -16.62 -11.47 -5.05
C LEU A 19 -17.86 -11.29 -5.91
N LYS A 20 -19.05 -11.69 -5.42
CA LYS A 20 -20.31 -11.56 -6.14
C LYS A 20 -20.89 -10.14 -6.10
N TYR A 21 -20.92 -9.53 -4.92
CA TYR A 21 -21.70 -8.31 -4.68
C TYR A 21 -20.87 -7.04 -4.60
N ILE A 22 -19.58 -7.13 -4.25
CA ILE A 22 -18.73 -5.95 -4.04
C ILE A 22 -17.87 -5.68 -5.28
N TRP A 23 -17.51 -6.71 -6.05
CA TRP A 23 -16.79 -6.52 -7.31
C TRP A 23 -17.72 -5.91 -8.38
N SER A 24 -17.34 -4.77 -8.95
CA SER A 24 -18.00 -4.18 -10.11
C SER A 24 -17.23 -4.50 -11.39
N ASN A 25 -17.84 -5.27 -12.29
CA ASN A 25 -17.27 -5.58 -13.61
C ASN A 25 -17.21 -4.34 -14.52
N GLU A 26 -18.19 -3.44 -14.40
CA GLU A 26 -18.25 -2.18 -15.15
C GLU A 26 -17.11 -1.26 -14.73
N LEU A 27 -16.95 -1.05 -13.42
CA LEU A 27 -15.92 -0.16 -12.92
C LEU A 27 -14.56 -0.81 -12.85
N LYS A 28 -14.45 -2.15 -12.93
CA LYS A 28 -13.22 -2.92 -12.70
C LYS A 28 -12.59 -2.60 -11.34
N PHE A 29 -13.43 -2.53 -10.30
CA PHE A 29 -13.01 -2.20 -8.94
C PHE A 29 -14.00 -2.75 -7.90
N PHE A 30 -13.55 -2.93 -6.66
CA PHE A 30 -14.45 -3.26 -5.56
C PHE A 30 -15.12 -1.98 -5.03
N THR A 31 -16.44 -1.96 -4.98
CA THR A 31 -17.25 -0.85 -4.45
C THR A 31 -18.39 -1.37 -3.57
N ASP A 32 -19.00 -0.49 -2.78
CA ASP A 32 -20.09 -0.89 -1.91
C ASP A 32 -21.31 -1.38 -2.70
N PHE A 33 -22.08 -2.31 -2.13
CA PHE A 33 -23.32 -2.80 -2.72
C PHE A 33 -24.54 -2.06 -2.18
N ASN A 34 -25.32 -1.42 -3.06
CA ASN A 34 -26.57 -0.78 -2.70
C ASN A 34 -27.73 -1.77 -2.87
N PHE A 35 -28.13 -2.38 -1.76
CA PHE A 35 -29.21 -3.36 -1.71
C PHE A 35 -30.62 -2.74 -1.75
N ILE A 36 -30.75 -1.42 -1.52
CA ILE A 36 -32.05 -0.74 -1.41
C ILE A 36 -32.53 -0.25 -2.78
N GLN A 37 -31.74 0.59 -3.44
CA GLN A 37 -32.24 1.37 -4.57
C GLN A 37 -32.11 0.66 -5.92
N LYS A 38 -31.10 -0.20 -6.06
CA LYS A 38 -30.68 -0.69 -7.38
C LYS A 38 -30.21 -2.14 -7.40
N ASN A 39 -30.14 -2.79 -6.23
CA ASN A 39 -29.59 -4.14 -6.04
C ASN A 39 -28.27 -4.33 -6.81
N LYS A 40 -27.39 -3.31 -6.76
CA LYS A 40 -26.16 -3.23 -7.56
C LYS A 40 -25.06 -2.45 -6.84
N GLN A 41 -23.84 -2.61 -7.34
CA GLN A 41 -22.66 -1.89 -6.91
C GLN A 41 -22.83 -0.38 -7.07
N THR A 42 -22.31 0.38 -6.11
CA THR A 42 -22.24 1.84 -6.19
C THR A 42 -21.22 2.27 -7.26
N ASN A 43 -21.40 3.46 -7.81
CA ASN A 43 -20.47 4.09 -8.76
C ASN A 43 -19.38 4.92 -8.04
N ARG A 44 -19.16 4.68 -6.75
CA ARG A 44 -18.20 5.44 -5.93
C ARG A 44 -16.90 4.65 -5.80
N LEU A 45 -15.80 5.21 -6.28
CA LEU A 45 -14.47 4.64 -6.10
C LEU A 45 -13.84 5.23 -4.84
N THR A 46 -13.86 4.44 -3.76
CA THR A 46 -13.19 4.74 -2.49
C THR A 46 -11.98 3.84 -2.32
N LEU A 47 -10.98 4.28 -1.57
CA LEU A 47 -9.78 3.49 -1.32
C LEU A 47 -10.06 2.20 -0.54
N ALA A 48 -11.25 2.09 0.07
CA ALA A 48 -11.73 0.84 0.67
C ALA A 48 -11.77 -0.34 -0.32
N GLY A 49 -11.85 -0.07 -1.64
CA GLY A 49 -11.79 -1.10 -2.68
C GLY A 49 -10.48 -1.91 -2.72
N ILE A 50 -9.45 -1.52 -1.96
CA ILE A 50 -8.20 -2.29 -1.81
C ILE A 50 -8.27 -3.39 -0.75
N TYR A 51 -9.24 -3.36 0.18
CA TYR A 51 -9.33 -4.35 1.27
C TYR A 51 -9.41 -5.80 0.77
N PRO A 52 -10.14 -6.12 -0.32
CA PRO A 52 -10.13 -7.47 -0.89
C PRO A 52 -8.75 -7.92 -1.37
N LEU A 53 -7.85 -7.00 -1.72
CA LEU A 53 -6.45 -7.35 -1.99
C LEU A 53 -5.71 -7.70 -0.70
N TRP A 54 -5.83 -6.86 0.34
CA TRP A 54 -5.22 -7.09 1.64
C TRP A 54 -5.62 -8.42 2.28
N LEU A 55 -6.89 -8.82 2.11
CA LEU A 55 -7.45 -10.05 2.63
C LEU A 55 -7.23 -11.27 1.72
N ASN A 56 -6.43 -11.13 0.64
CA ASN A 56 -6.18 -12.18 -0.36
C ASN A 56 -7.47 -12.72 -1.03
N ILE A 57 -8.50 -11.88 -1.16
CA ILE A 57 -9.80 -12.22 -1.76
C ILE A 57 -9.78 -12.00 -3.27
N ALA A 58 -9.18 -10.89 -3.72
CA ALA A 58 -9.12 -10.52 -5.13
C ALA A 58 -8.39 -11.58 -5.97
N THR A 59 -8.84 -11.79 -7.20
CA THR A 59 -8.11 -12.62 -8.18
C THR A 59 -6.89 -11.87 -8.74
N ASN A 60 -5.99 -12.57 -9.42
CA ASN A 60 -4.85 -11.94 -10.10
C ASN A 60 -5.29 -10.91 -11.15
N GLU A 61 -6.37 -11.19 -11.88
CA GLU A 61 -6.92 -10.26 -12.86
C GLU A 61 -7.53 -9.02 -12.20
N GLN A 62 -8.34 -9.21 -11.14
CA GLN A 62 -8.89 -8.10 -10.37
C GLN A 62 -7.79 -7.23 -9.74
N THR A 63 -6.71 -7.86 -9.28
CA THR A 63 -5.54 -7.18 -8.72
C THR A 63 -4.92 -6.22 -9.73
N LYS A 64 -4.76 -6.63 -10.99
CA LYS A 64 -4.23 -5.76 -12.05
C LYS A 64 -5.08 -4.49 -12.20
N TYR A 65 -6.39 -4.64 -12.29
CA TYR A 65 -7.31 -3.51 -12.42
C TYR A 65 -7.33 -2.59 -11.19
N ILE A 66 -7.25 -3.17 -9.99
CA ILE A 66 -7.16 -2.39 -8.75
C ILE A 66 -5.90 -1.55 -8.76
N VAL A 67 -4.75 -2.15 -9.05
CA VAL A 67 -3.45 -1.47 -9.07
C VAL A 67 -3.43 -0.34 -10.09
N GLU A 68 -3.92 -0.60 -11.31
CA GLU A 68 -4.02 0.42 -12.35
C GLU A 68 -4.80 1.65 -11.86
N LYS A 69 -5.93 1.45 -11.17
CA LYS A 69 -6.71 2.56 -10.60
C LYS A 69 -6.01 3.25 -9.45
N ILE A 70 -5.33 2.50 -8.57
CA ILE A 70 -4.56 3.09 -7.48
C ILE A 70 -3.52 4.05 -8.04
N GLU A 71 -2.76 3.61 -9.05
CA GLU A 71 -1.71 4.39 -9.67
C GLU A 71 -2.26 5.60 -10.46
N THR A 72 -3.35 5.42 -11.20
CA THR A 72 -3.86 6.46 -12.11
C THR A 72 -4.85 7.43 -11.48
N LEU A 73 -5.60 7.02 -10.46
CA LEU A 73 -6.70 7.82 -9.90
C LEU A 73 -6.52 8.20 -8.43
N PHE A 74 -5.89 7.34 -7.62
CA PHE A 74 -5.80 7.56 -6.17
C PHE A 74 -4.47 8.17 -5.74
N LEU A 75 -3.39 7.97 -6.49
CA LEU A 75 -2.04 8.36 -6.10
C LEU A 75 -1.72 9.82 -6.46
N PHE A 76 -1.43 10.61 -5.44
CA PHE A 76 -0.99 12.01 -5.51
C PHE A 76 0.36 12.20 -4.82
N ASP A 77 0.86 13.44 -4.78
CA ASP A 77 2.19 13.78 -4.25
C ASP A 77 2.35 13.43 -2.76
N GLY A 78 1.27 13.54 -2.00
CA GLY A 78 1.19 13.15 -0.59
C GLY A 78 0.75 11.71 -0.34
N SER A 79 0.71 10.86 -1.38
CA SER A 79 0.19 9.49 -1.39
C SER A 79 -1.29 9.40 -1.76
N LEU A 80 -2.08 8.50 -1.13
CA LEU A 80 -3.39 8.11 -1.66
C LEU A 80 -4.56 8.93 -1.09
N VAL A 81 -5.47 9.40 -1.95
CA VAL A 81 -6.74 10.01 -1.51
C VAL A 81 -7.74 8.94 -1.03
N THR A 82 -8.68 9.32 -0.17
CA THR A 82 -9.70 8.39 0.35
C THR A 82 -10.79 8.05 -0.68
N ILE A 83 -11.19 9.02 -1.48
CA ILE A 83 -12.16 8.90 -2.58
C ILE A 83 -11.69 9.78 -3.73
N ILE A 84 -12.04 9.42 -4.96
CA ILE A 84 -11.69 10.24 -6.14
C ILE A 84 -12.67 11.41 -6.38
N SER A 85 -13.84 11.39 -5.74
CA SER A 85 -14.86 12.43 -5.92
C SER A 85 -14.48 13.70 -5.17
N LYS A 86 -14.41 14.83 -5.88
CA LYS A 86 -13.95 16.13 -5.36
C LYS A 86 -15.05 17.04 -4.82
N GLN A 87 -16.30 16.57 -4.82
CA GLN A 87 -17.48 17.41 -4.60
C GLN A 87 -17.89 17.50 -3.12
N SER A 88 -17.13 16.90 -2.22
CA SER A 88 -17.48 16.78 -0.81
C SER A 88 -16.56 17.64 0.05
N THR A 89 -17.10 18.12 1.16
CA THR A 89 -16.36 18.81 2.23
C THR A 89 -16.17 17.89 3.45
N GLN A 90 -16.52 16.62 3.36
CA GLN A 90 -16.43 15.66 4.45
C GLN A 90 -14.99 15.17 4.67
N GLN A 91 -14.69 14.69 5.88
CA GLN A 91 -13.31 14.38 6.28
C GLN A 91 -12.72 13.16 5.58
N TRP A 92 -13.54 12.13 5.36
CA TRP A 92 -13.17 10.88 4.70
C TRP A 92 -13.33 10.94 3.18
N ASP A 93 -13.18 12.13 2.60
CA ASP A 93 -13.28 12.36 1.18
C ASP A 93 -12.04 13.10 0.63
N TYR A 94 -12.02 13.37 -0.68
CA TYR A 94 -10.98 14.15 -1.34
C TYR A 94 -10.90 15.55 -0.72
N PRO A 95 -9.70 16.12 -0.46
CA PRO A 95 -8.38 15.64 -0.86
C PRO A 95 -7.65 14.83 0.24
N ASN A 96 -8.35 14.39 1.29
CA ASN A 96 -7.72 13.85 2.48
C ASN A 96 -7.26 12.40 2.30
N GLY A 97 -6.07 12.10 2.82
CA GLY A 97 -5.53 10.78 3.04
C GLY A 97 -5.42 10.44 4.53
N TRP A 98 -5.68 9.18 4.87
CA TRP A 98 -5.71 8.69 6.26
C TRP A 98 -4.75 7.52 6.43
N ALA A 99 -3.98 7.54 7.53
CA ALA A 99 -2.91 6.59 7.79
C ALA A 99 -3.32 5.11 7.62
N PRO A 100 -4.49 4.66 8.14
CA PRO A 100 -4.91 3.27 7.98
C PRO A 100 -5.04 2.84 6.51
N LEU A 101 -5.58 3.71 5.65
CA LEU A 101 -5.78 3.38 4.24
C LEU A 101 -4.46 3.33 3.48
N GLN A 102 -3.51 4.21 3.82
CA GLN A 102 -2.15 4.15 3.26
C GLN A 102 -1.48 2.84 3.62
N TYR A 103 -1.61 2.43 4.89
CA TYR A 103 -1.01 1.20 5.39
C TYR A 103 -1.59 -0.04 4.70
N ILE A 104 -2.93 -0.15 4.61
CA ILE A 104 -3.57 -1.27 3.91
C ILE A 104 -3.09 -1.32 2.45
N ALA A 105 -3.03 -0.18 1.75
CA ALA A 105 -2.59 -0.14 0.37
C ALA A 105 -1.12 -0.58 0.23
N TYR A 106 -0.22 0.03 0.99
CA TYR A 106 1.19 -0.32 1.03
C TYR A 106 1.41 -1.82 1.31
N ARG A 107 0.79 -2.33 2.38
CA ARG A 107 0.96 -3.72 2.81
C ARG A 107 0.40 -4.72 1.82
N SER A 108 -0.67 -4.37 1.10
CA SER A 108 -1.24 -5.22 0.06
C SER A 108 -0.29 -5.34 -1.14
N LEU A 109 0.31 -4.22 -1.55
CA LEU A 109 1.12 -4.16 -2.77
C LEU A 109 2.55 -4.65 -2.55
N ILE A 110 3.16 -4.41 -1.38
CA ILE A 110 4.55 -4.78 -1.12
C ILE A 110 4.78 -6.31 -1.13
N GLN A 111 3.71 -7.08 -0.92
CA GLN A 111 3.73 -8.55 -0.96
C GLN A 111 3.71 -9.11 -2.39
N ILE A 112 3.44 -8.26 -3.39
CA ILE A 112 3.30 -8.67 -4.80
C ILE A 112 4.51 -8.15 -5.57
N SER A 113 5.33 -9.08 -6.10
CA SER A 113 6.62 -8.77 -6.71
C SER A 113 6.54 -7.64 -7.76
N ASP A 114 5.54 -7.69 -8.64
CA ASP A 114 5.36 -6.72 -9.73
C ASP A 114 4.97 -5.31 -9.23
N TYR A 115 4.46 -5.19 -8.00
CA TYR A 115 3.92 -3.94 -7.46
C TYR A 115 4.72 -3.37 -6.29
N LYS A 116 5.89 -3.94 -5.99
CA LYS A 116 6.78 -3.43 -4.93
C LYS A 116 7.20 -1.98 -5.16
N ASN A 117 7.42 -1.56 -6.40
CA ASN A 117 7.81 -0.18 -6.70
C ASN A 117 6.69 0.81 -6.36
N LEU A 118 5.45 0.54 -6.79
CA LEU A 118 4.30 1.35 -6.43
C LEU A 118 4.09 1.39 -4.91
N ALA A 119 4.23 0.25 -4.23
CA ALA A 119 4.14 0.18 -2.76
C ALA A 119 5.18 1.09 -2.08
N ARG A 120 6.43 1.11 -2.57
CA ARG A 120 7.48 1.98 -2.05
C ARG A 120 7.17 3.45 -2.29
N ILE A 121 6.62 3.81 -3.46
CA ILE A 121 6.19 5.18 -3.76
C ILE A 121 5.11 5.64 -2.77
N ILE A 122 4.09 4.81 -2.54
CA ILE A 122 3.01 5.09 -1.56
C ILE A 122 3.59 5.32 -0.17
N ARG A 123 4.49 4.44 0.28
CA ARG A 123 5.18 4.57 1.58
C ARG A 123 5.99 5.86 1.66
N GLN A 124 6.84 6.11 0.67
CA GLN A 124 7.75 7.25 0.66
C GLN A 124 7.00 8.58 0.64
N ARG A 125 5.98 8.72 -0.21
CA ARG A 125 5.18 9.94 -0.29
C ARG A 125 4.44 10.23 1.01
N TRP A 126 3.85 9.21 1.63
CA TRP A 126 3.17 9.35 2.91
C TRP A 126 4.13 9.77 4.02
N MET A 127 5.24 9.03 4.19
CA MET A 127 6.24 9.32 5.22
C MET A 127 6.86 10.71 5.06
N SER A 128 7.22 11.11 3.83
CA SER A 128 7.76 12.44 3.55
C SER A 128 6.77 13.55 3.92
N LEU A 129 5.47 13.34 3.67
CA LEU A 129 4.43 14.30 4.08
C LEU A 129 4.31 14.38 5.60
N ASN A 130 4.30 13.24 6.30
CA ASN A 130 4.29 13.21 7.76
C ASN A 130 5.50 13.96 8.34
N GLU A 131 6.70 13.66 7.86
CA GLU A 131 7.96 14.26 8.33
C GLU A 131 8.01 15.77 8.11
N ARG A 132 7.56 16.23 6.93
CA ARG A 132 7.51 17.67 6.62
C ARG A 132 6.58 18.41 7.59
N VAL A 133 5.35 17.92 7.77
CA VAL A 133 4.39 18.54 8.72
C VAL A 133 4.90 18.45 10.14
N PHE A 134 5.50 17.33 10.54
CA PHE A 134 6.07 17.18 11.88
C PHE A 134 7.20 18.20 12.10
N LYS A 135 8.06 18.42 11.10
CA LYS A 135 9.13 19.44 11.17
C LYS A 135 8.57 20.86 11.29
N GLU A 136 7.46 21.16 10.63
CA GLU A 136 6.83 22.49 10.65
C GLU A 136 6.03 22.76 11.94
N THR A 137 5.37 21.74 12.48
CA THR A 137 4.37 21.91 13.54
C THR A 137 4.76 21.28 14.88
N GLY A 138 5.74 20.37 14.88
CA GLY A 138 6.10 19.51 16.00
C GLY A 138 5.11 18.37 16.26
N LYS A 139 4.17 18.10 15.33
CA LYS A 139 3.04 17.20 15.55
C LYS A 139 2.76 16.29 14.36
N MET A 140 2.30 15.08 14.67
CA MET A 140 1.67 14.17 13.70
C MET A 140 0.17 14.44 13.67
N MET A 141 -0.43 14.47 12.49
CA MET A 141 -1.85 14.84 12.33
C MET A 141 -2.71 13.58 12.15
N GLU A 142 -4.00 13.70 12.48
CA GLU A 142 -4.99 12.64 12.22
C GLU A 142 -5.09 12.24 10.73
N LYS A 143 -5.03 13.24 9.85
CA LYS A 143 -5.19 13.13 8.39
C LYS A 143 -4.41 14.24 7.68
N TYR A 144 -4.17 14.07 6.38
CA TYR A 144 -3.34 14.97 5.58
C TYR A 144 -4.00 15.28 4.23
N ASP A 145 -3.83 16.51 3.72
CA ASP A 145 -4.13 16.82 2.31
C ASP A 145 -3.02 16.19 1.46
N VAL A 146 -3.35 15.09 0.78
CA VAL A 146 -2.37 14.36 -0.02
C VAL A 146 -2.25 14.90 -1.45
N VAL A 147 -3.10 15.85 -1.82
CA VAL A 147 -3.11 16.47 -3.15
C VAL A 147 -2.30 17.76 -3.13
N ASN A 148 -2.60 18.66 -2.19
CA ASN A 148 -1.82 19.87 -1.96
C ASN A 148 -1.00 19.70 -0.68
N ILE A 149 0.18 19.12 -0.83
CA ILE A 149 1.06 18.82 0.29
C ILE A 149 1.51 20.05 1.06
N ASN A 150 1.30 21.28 0.59
CA ASN A 150 1.67 22.50 1.32
C ASN A 150 0.53 23.08 2.17
N LYS A 151 -0.63 22.41 2.22
CA LYS A 151 -1.80 22.83 2.97
C LYS A 151 -2.12 21.87 4.12
N PRO A 152 -2.58 22.38 5.26
CA PRO A 152 -3.21 21.54 6.27
C PRO A 152 -4.45 20.84 5.69
N ALA A 153 -4.72 19.61 6.15
CA ALA A 153 -5.98 18.95 5.87
C ALA A 153 -7.16 19.66 6.55
N ASP A 154 -8.30 19.64 5.89
CA ASP A 154 -9.52 20.32 6.33
C ASP A 154 -10.77 19.44 6.07
N GLY A 155 -11.93 19.94 6.48
CA GLY A 155 -13.24 19.35 6.20
C GLY A 155 -13.88 18.65 7.41
N GLY A 156 -15.17 18.39 7.23
CA GLY A 156 -16.14 17.77 8.13
C GLY A 156 -16.42 18.51 9.43
N GLU A 157 -16.82 17.74 10.45
CA GLU A 157 -17.61 18.27 11.57
C GLU A 157 -16.78 18.94 12.67
N TYR A 158 -15.46 18.68 12.70
CA TYR A 158 -14.57 19.19 13.74
C TYR A 158 -13.14 19.44 13.21
N LYS A 159 -12.40 20.27 13.96
CA LYS A 159 -11.00 20.61 13.66
C LYS A 159 -10.10 19.37 13.74
N THR A 160 -9.12 19.28 12.85
CA THR A 160 -8.12 18.19 12.83
C THR A 160 -7.42 18.02 14.19
N GLN A 161 -7.21 16.77 14.59
CA GLN A 161 -6.61 16.40 15.88
C GLN A 161 -5.09 16.16 15.78
N ASP A 162 -4.40 16.36 16.90
CA ASP A 162 -2.95 16.31 17.05
C ASP A 162 -2.46 14.98 17.67
N GLY A 163 -1.23 14.56 17.33
CA GLY A 163 -0.53 13.43 17.95
C GLY A 163 -1.05 12.03 17.58
N PHE A 164 -1.99 11.95 16.64
CA PHE A 164 -2.91 10.83 16.45
C PHE A 164 -2.28 9.42 16.34
N GLU A 165 -2.80 8.46 17.11
CA GLU A 165 -2.16 7.17 17.36
C GLU A 165 -1.98 6.32 16.09
N TRP A 166 -2.98 6.25 15.20
CA TRP A 166 -2.81 5.49 13.96
C TRP A 166 -1.73 6.08 13.06
N THR A 167 -1.47 7.40 13.13
CA THR A 167 -0.53 8.07 12.23
C THR A 167 0.86 7.71 12.68
N ASN A 168 1.09 7.78 13.99
CA ASN A 168 2.33 7.35 14.63
C ASN A 168 2.60 5.87 14.36
N GLY A 169 1.60 5.00 14.59
CA GLY A 169 1.74 3.56 14.41
C GLY A 169 2.06 3.17 12.97
N VAL A 170 1.35 3.76 12.00
CA VAL A 170 1.60 3.50 10.57
C VAL A 170 2.97 4.03 10.14
N TYR A 171 3.34 5.24 10.57
CA TYR A 171 4.64 5.81 10.26
C TYR A 171 5.79 4.93 10.80
N LEU A 172 5.71 4.52 12.07
CA LEU A 172 6.72 3.66 12.69
C LEU A 172 6.82 2.29 12.00
N GLN A 173 5.68 1.69 11.64
CA GLN A 173 5.69 0.41 10.91
C GLN A 173 6.30 0.55 9.51
N MET A 174 5.97 1.61 8.79
CA MET A 174 6.55 1.87 7.47
C MET A 174 8.05 2.17 7.53
N LEU A 175 8.50 2.90 8.56
CA LEU A 175 9.90 3.16 8.82
C LEU A 175 10.66 1.86 9.12
N TYR A 176 10.11 1.01 9.97
CA TYR A 176 10.68 -0.31 10.27
C TYR A 176 10.80 -1.18 9.01
N ASP A 177 9.74 -1.25 8.19
CA ASP A 177 9.76 -2.02 6.95
C ASP A 177 10.79 -1.45 5.95
N GLN A 178 11.02 -0.14 5.93
CA GLN A 178 12.06 0.50 5.12
C GLN A 178 13.48 0.15 5.60
N GLN A 179 13.71 0.16 6.90
CA GLN A 179 15.01 -0.19 7.50
C GLN A 179 15.37 -1.65 7.21
N LEU A 180 14.44 -2.59 7.45
CA LEU A 180 14.64 -4.00 7.14
C LEU A 180 14.98 -4.24 5.66
N GLU A 181 14.30 -3.54 4.76
CA GLU A 181 14.57 -3.64 3.33
C GLU A 181 15.98 -3.16 2.96
N LEU A 182 16.45 -2.06 3.56
CA LEU A 182 17.80 -1.55 3.35
C LEU A 182 18.87 -2.51 3.89
N GLU A 183 18.66 -3.05 5.11
CA GLU A 183 19.58 -4.02 5.72
C GLU A 183 19.69 -5.29 4.87
N PHE A 184 18.56 -5.81 4.40
CA PHE A 184 18.54 -6.97 3.52
C PHE A 184 19.31 -6.69 2.22
N ASN A 185 19.07 -5.55 1.58
CA ASN A 185 19.78 -5.18 0.35
C ASN A 185 21.30 -5.04 0.56
N LEU A 186 21.74 -4.43 1.67
CA LEU A 186 23.15 -4.32 2.04
C LEU A 186 23.78 -5.69 2.27
N PHE A 187 23.09 -6.61 2.95
CA PHE A 187 23.56 -7.97 3.17
C PHE A 187 23.80 -8.71 1.85
N PHE A 188 22.86 -8.66 0.90
CA PHE A 188 23.02 -9.27 -0.42
C PHE A 188 24.12 -8.60 -1.25
N PHE A 189 24.27 -7.28 -1.15
CA PHE A 189 25.38 -6.57 -1.77
C PHE A 189 26.73 -7.10 -1.27
N PHE A 190 26.92 -7.28 0.04
CA PHE A 190 28.17 -7.82 0.58
C PHE A 190 28.41 -9.29 0.21
N ILE A 191 27.36 -10.12 0.16
CA ILE A 191 27.50 -11.52 -0.30
C ILE A 191 27.89 -11.57 -1.77
N SER A 192 27.21 -10.80 -2.63
CA SER A 192 27.52 -10.75 -4.06
C SER A 192 28.93 -10.24 -4.32
N MET A 193 29.40 -9.23 -3.57
CA MET A 193 30.79 -8.76 -3.60
C MET A 193 31.78 -9.85 -3.20
N LYS A 194 31.53 -10.59 -2.11
CA LYS A 194 32.39 -11.72 -1.68
C LYS A 194 32.43 -12.80 -2.75
N TYR A 195 31.28 -13.18 -3.31
CA TYR A 195 31.19 -14.17 -4.38
C TYR A 195 31.92 -13.72 -5.65
N TYR A 196 31.78 -12.46 -6.03
CA TYR A 196 32.48 -11.88 -7.19
C TYR A 196 34.00 -11.87 -7.00
N ARG A 197 34.48 -11.51 -5.80
CA ARG A 197 35.90 -11.61 -5.43
C ARG A 197 36.43 -13.04 -5.54
N ILE A 198 35.71 -14.02 -4.98
CA ILE A 198 36.08 -15.45 -5.08
C ILE A 198 36.14 -15.90 -6.53
N LYS A 199 35.17 -15.51 -7.36
CA LYS A 199 35.12 -15.85 -8.79
C LYS A 199 36.31 -15.27 -9.57
N ILE A 200 36.73 -14.04 -9.25
CA ILE A 200 37.93 -13.42 -9.84
C ILE A 200 39.18 -14.20 -9.42
N SER A 201 39.37 -14.46 -8.13
CA SER A 201 40.53 -15.20 -7.62
C SER A 201 40.63 -16.59 -8.22
N TYR A 202 39.50 -17.31 -8.36
CA TYR A 202 39.46 -18.62 -9.01
C TYR A 202 39.84 -18.54 -10.50
N ARG A 203 39.35 -17.54 -11.24
CA ARG A 203 39.74 -17.33 -12.65
C ARG A 203 41.25 -17.04 -12.79
N GLN A 204 41.82 -16.24 -11.89
CA GLN A 204 43.25 -15.95 -11.86
C GLN A 204 44.08 -17.21 -11.53
N TYR A 205 43.63 -18.04 -10.58
CA TYR A 205 44.26 -19.32 -10.26
C TYR A 205 44.27 -20.29 -11.45
N ILE A 206 43.14 -20.44 -12.16
CA ILE A 206 43.08 -21.31 -13.35
C ILE A 206 43.97 -20.77 -14.49
N SER A 207 44.03 -19.44 -14.67
CA SER A 207 44.89 -18.80 -15.68
C SER A 207 46.38 -19.02 -15.41
N THR A 208 46.81 -18.86 -14.16
CA THR A 208 48.21 -19.10 -13.75
C THR A 208 48.59 -20.58 -13.85
N LYS A 209 47.69 -21.50 -13.47
CA LYS A 209 47.93 -22.94 -13.61
C LYS A 209 48.04 -23.39 -15.07
N LYS A 210 47.28 -22.80 -16.00
CA LYS A 210 47.42 -23.07 -17.45
C LYS A 210 48.73 -22.57 -18.05
N ARG A 211 49.33 -21.50 -17.51
CA ARG A 211 50.62 -20.98 -17.99
C ARG A 211 51.83 -21.79 -17.54
N ASN A 212 51.71 -22.53 -16.44
CA ASN A 212 52.81 -23.33 -15.88
C ASN A 212 52.83 -24.80 -16.37
N VAL A 213 51.93 -25.17 -17.30
CA VAL A 213 51.81 -26.54 -17.86
C VAL A 213 52.20 -26.58 -19.34
N ASN A 214 52.65 -25.45 -19.91
CA ASN A 214 53.31 -25.33 -21.20
C ASN A 214 54.76 -24.90 -20.98
#